data_AF-X0URQ6-F1
#
_entry.id   AF-X0URQ6-F1
#
_cell.length_a   1.000
_cell.length_b   1.000
_cell.length_c   1.000
_cell.angle_alpha   90.00
_cell.angle_beta   90.00
_cell.angle_gamma   90.00
#
_symmetry.space_group_name_H-M   'P 1'
#
loop_
_entity.id
_entity.type
_entity.pdbx_description
1 polymer ?
#
loop_
_entity_poly.entity_id
_entity_poly.type
_entity_poly.pdbx_seq_one_letter_code
_entity_poly.pdbx_strand_id
1 'polypeptide(L)'
;MMQTYSVEKRFGWGGKVTAKVGSVMKMFGLDVERLKSNVICHKCKIKLEAGDICYITGASGGGKSVLLTELYNLAPSDERLMLGDIELEGGKTLIDCIEGDFFESLRILSKAGLGDVFCVLNEPRKLSDGE
;
A
#
# COMPACT_ATOMS: atom_id res chain seq x y z
N MET A 1 -22.52 4.73 8.11
CA MET A 1 -22.11 4.69 9.53
C MET A 1 -20.67 5.18 9.60
N MET A 2 -20.34 6.03 10.59
CA MET A 2 -18.98 6.53 10.80
C MET A 2 -18.14 5.46 11.52
N GLN A 3 -17.08 4.99 10.86
CA GLN A 3 -16.14 4.00 11.37
C GLN A 3 -14.88 4.71 11.87
N THR A 4 -14.31 4.27 13.00
CA THR A 4 -13.03 4.79 13.51
C THR A 4 -11.97 3.71 13.41
N TYR A 5 -10.94 3.94 12.61
CA TYR A 5 -9.79 3.05 12.47
C TYR A 5 -8.66 3.57 13.34
N SER A 6 -8.05 2.69 14.14
CA SER A 6 -6.93 3.03 15.01
C SER A 6 -5.87 1.95 14.88
N VAL A 7 -4.69 2.33 14.38
CA VAL A 7 -3.57 1.42 14.15
C VAL A 7 -2.33 1.91 14.87
N GLU A 8 -1.55 0.98 15.39
CA GLU A 8 -0.26 1.23 16.01
C GLU A 8 0.70 0.10 15.68
N LYS A 9 1.86 0.43 15.13
CA LYS A 9 2.95 -0.50 14.86
C LYS A 9 4.24 0.01 15.48
N ARG A 10 4.88 -0.86 16.27
CA ARG A 10 6.15 -0.60 16.93
C ARG A 10 7.24 -1.48 16.35
N PHE A 11 8.37 -0.87 16.01
CA PHE A 11 9.59 -1.54 15.58
C PHE A 11 10.66 -1.31 16.64
N GLY A 12 10.95 -2.36 17.41
CA GLY A 12 12.08 -2.37 18.33
C GLY A 12 13.31 -3.02 17.71
N TRP A 13 14.47 -2.78 18.31
CA TRP A 13 15.68 -3.49 17.93
C TRP A 13 15.64 -4.95 18.41
N GLY A 14 15.55 -5.90 17.47
CA GLY A 14 15.51 -7.34 17.72
C GLY A 14 16.80 -8.09 17.38
N GLY A 15 17.90 -7.37 17.14
CA GLY A 15 19.16 -7.96 16.72
C GLY A 15 19.86 -8.79 17.82
N LYS A 16 20.72 -9.73 17.40
CA LYS A 16 21.63 -10.43 18.33
C LYS A 16 22.87 -9.57 18.57
N VAL A 17 23.24 -9.38 19.83
CA VAL A 17 24.50 -8.71 20.19
C VAL A 17 25.66 -9.65 19.86
N THR A 18 26.38 -9.34 18.78
CA THR A 18 27.65 -10.00 18.42
C THR A 18 28.83 -9.19 18.96
N ALA A 19 30.04 -9.76 18.90
CA ALA A 19 31.25 -9.02 19.29
C ALA A 19 31.40 -7.69 18.54
N LYS A 20 31.13 -7.67 17.22
CA LYS A 20 31.18 -6.44 16.41
C LYS A 20 30.13 -5.42 16.84
N VAL A 21 28.89 -5.87 17.07
CA VAL A 21 27.81 -4.99 17.56
C VAL A 21 28.18 -4.38 18.91
N GLY A 22 28.71 -5.20 19.83
CA GLY A 22 29.19 -4.74 21.13
C GLY A 22 30.31 -3.69 21.04
N SER A 23 31.24 -3.84 20.10
CA SER A 23 32.31 -2.85 19.87
C SER A 23 31.76 -1.51 19.36
N VAL A 24 30.81 -1.53 18.42
CA VAL A 24 30.13 -0.31 17.95
C VAL A 24 29.38 0.36 19.11
N MET A 25 28.61 -0.40 19.87
CA MET A 25 27.89 0.09 21.03
C MET A 25 28.81 0.80 22.03
N LYS A 26 29.96 0.20 22.36
CA LYS A 26 30.97 0.82 23.23
C LYS A 26 31.53 2.12 22.66
N MET A 27 31.86 2.14 21.36
CA MET A 27 32.42 3.33 20.70
C MET A 27 31.44 4.52 20.71
N PHE A 28 30.14 4.24 20.62
CA PHE A 28 29.08 5.26 20.65
C PHE A 28 28.48 5.50 22.05
N GLY A 29 29.02 4.86 23.11
CA GLY A 29 28.49 4.99 24.48
C GLY A 29 27.03 4.52 24.63
N LEU A 30 26.62 3.53 23.83
CA LEU A 30 25.27 2.99 23.80
C LEU A 30 25.23 1.64 24.55
N ASP A 31 24.26 1.46 25.44
CA ASP A 31 23.98 0.16 26.07
C ASP A 31 22.80 -0.55 25.38
N VAL A 32 22.57 -1.81 25.77
CA VAL A 32 21.52 -2.65 25.16
C VAL A 32 20.12 -2.12 25.51
N GLU A 33 19.94 -1.53 26.69
CA GLU A 33 18.64 -1.02 27.11
C GLU A 33 18.25 0.21 26.28
N ARG A 34 19.19 1.13 26.07
CA ARG A 34 19.04 2.32 25.24
C ARG A 34 18.85 1.99 23.77
N LEU A 35 19.48 0.92 23.29
CA LEU A 35 19.25 0.41 21.94
C LEU A 35 17.83 -0.18 21.78
N LYS A 36 17.35 -0.93 22.78
CA LYS A 36 16.01 -1.52 22.78
C LYS A 36 14.90 -0.51 23.01
N SER A 37 15.17 0.56 23.75
CA SER A 37 14.19 1.61 24.04
C SER A 37 13.96 2.57 22.88
N ASN A 38 14.85 2.58 21.88
CA ASN A 38 14.68 3.35 20.65
C ASN A 38 13.68 2.66 19.70
N VAL A 39 12.43 2.58 20.13
CA VAL A 39 11.33 1.97 19.39
C VAL A 39 10.75 3.00 18.43
N ILE A 40 10.78 2.68 17.13
CA ILE A 40 10.06 3.47 16.13
C ILE A 40 8.59 3.09 16.25
N CYS A 41 7.72 4.06 16.54
CA CYS A 41 6.29 3.85 16.64
C CYS A 41 5.55 4.65 15.57
N HIS A 42 4.80 3.95 14.73
CA HIS A 42 3.85 4.55 13.80
C HIS A 42 2.45 4.31 14.35
N LYS A 43 1.71 5.40 14.61
CA LYS A 43 0.32 5.34 15.06
C LYS A 43 -0.54 6.27 14.24
N CYS A 44 -1.75 5.84 13.94
CA CYS A 44 -2.72 6.65 13.21
C CYS A 44 -4.12 6.33 13.71
N LYS A 45 -4.94 7.38 13.87
CA LYS A 45 -6.36 7.26 14.17
C LYS A 45 -7.13 8.11 13.17
N ILE A 46 -7.97 7.47 12.37
CA ILE A 46 -8.79 8.13 11.34
C ILE A 46 -10.26 7.76 11.54
N LYS A 47 -11.13 8.69 11.16
CA LYS A 47 -12.57 8.45 11.07
C LYS A 47 -12.93 8.52 9.60
N LEU A 48 -13.65 7.51 9.12
CA LEU A 48 -14.11 7.44 7.73
C LEU A 48 -15.59 7.09 7.69
N GLU A 49 -16.28 7.71 6.74
CA GLU A 49 -17.64 7.40 6.34
C GLU A 49 -17.66 6.80 4.93
N ALA A 50 -18.79 6.19 4.55
CA ALA A 50 -18.94 5.63 3.22
C ALA A 50 -18.86 6.75 2.17
N GLY A 51 -17.93 6.61 1.22
CA GLY A 51 -17.66 7.61 0.18
C GLY A 51 -16.47 8.54 0.48
N ASP A 52 -15.90 8.49 1.68
CA ASP A 52 -14.71 9.27 2.01
C ASP A 52 -13.48 8.77 1.26
N ILE A 53 -12.67 9.70 0.77
CA ILE A 53 -11.36 9.44 0.16
C ILE A 53 -10.29 10.03 1.07
N CYS A 54 -9.45 9.17 1.65
CA CYS A 54 -8.38 9.57 2.55
C CYS A 54 -7.01 9.49 1.85
N TYR A 55 -6.27 10.61 1.84
CA TYR A 55 -4.91 10.66 1.32
C TYR A 55 -3.88 10.73 2.45
N ILE A 56 -3.03 9.71 2.56
CA ILE A 56 -1.92 9.67 3.52
C ILE A 56 -0.65 10.19 2.84
N THR A 57 -0.16 11.35 3.30
CA THR A 57 1.05 12.01 2.79
C THR A 57 2.11 12.18 3.87
N GLY A 58 3.35 12.49 3.46
CA GLY A 58 4.50 12.67 4.34
C GLY A 58 5.81 12.25 3.67
N ALA A 59 6.94 12.56 4.32
CA ALA A 59 8.28 12.25 3.80
C ALA A 59 8.47 10.74 3.53
N SER A 60 9.39 10.41 2.60
CA SER A 60 9.84 9.02 2.42
C SER A 60 10.45 8.49 3.71
N GLY A 61 10.17 7.24 4.07
CA GLY A 61 10.57 6.66 5.37
C GLY A 61 9.69 7.03 6.57
N GLY A 62 8.67 7.89 6.42
CA GLY A 62 7.76 8.28 7.52
C GLY A 62 6.78 7.20 8.00
N GLY A 63 6.81 5.98 7.42
CA GLY A 63 5.94 4.87 7.81
C GLY A 63 4.57 4.83 7.15
N LYS A 64 4.35 5.56 6.04
CA LYS A 64 3.08 5.56 5.30
C LYS A 64 2.62 4.15 4.89
N SER A 65 3.50 3.37 4.27
CA SER A 65 3.20 1.99 3.86
C SER A 65 2.92 1.08 5.05
N VAL A 66 3.59 1.31 6.20
CA VAL A 66 3.30 0.60 7.45
C VAL A 66 1.87 0.92 7.89
N LEU A 67 1.50 2.19 7.96
CA LEU A 67 0.15 2.60 8.35
C LEU A 67 -0.92 2.06 7.40
N LEU A 68 -0.71 2.12 6.09
CA LEU A 68 -1.63 1.58 5.09
C LEU A 68 -1.81 0.06 5.25
N THR A 69 -0.72 -0.68 5.46
CA THR A 69 -0.76 -2.14 5.66
C THR A 69 -1.53 -2.51 6.93
N GLU A 70 -1.30 -1.79 8.03
CA GLU A 70 -2.03 -2.04 9.28
C GLU A 70 -3.52 -1.65 9.16
N LEU A 71 -3.84 -0.57 8.45
CA LEU A 71 -5.23 -0.18 8.17
C LEU A 71 -5.94 -1.24 7.31
N TYR A 72 -5.28 -1.73 6.27
CA TYR A 72 -5.77 -2.84 5.44
C TYR A 72 -6.01 -4.10 6.29
N ASN A 73 -5.06 -4.46 7.14
CA ASN A 73 -5.18 -5.64 8.00
C ASN A 73 -6.31 -5.54 9.03
N LEU A 74 -6.65 -4.33 9.47
CA LEU A 74 -7.72 -4.06 10.43
C LEU A 74 -9.13 -4.10 9.80
N ALA A 75 -9.25 -3.77 8.51
CA ALA A 75 -10.52 -3.83 7.80
C ALA A 75 -11.00 -5.29 7.63
N PRO A 76 -12.34 -5.55 7.68
CA PRO A 76 -12.89 -6.86 7.37
C PRO A 76 -12.44 -7.37 6.00
N SER A 77 -12.19 -8.67 5.87
CA SER A 77 -11.65 -9.26 4.64
C SER A 77 -12.55 -9.10 3.42
N ASP A 78 -13.86 -9.01 3.64
CA ASP A 78 -14.92 -8.77 2.65
C ASP A 78 -15.15 -7.29 2.33
N GLU A 79 -14.59 -6.38 3.13
CA GLU A 79 -14.70 -4.92 2.94
C GLU A 79 -13.36 -4.26 2.57
N ARG A 80 -12.35 -5.05 2.22
CA ARG A 80 -11.02 -4.55 1.84
C ARG A 80 -10.53 -5.12 0.52
N LEU A 81 -9.81 -4.30 -0.23
CA LEU A 81 -9.19 -4.66 -1.50
C LEU A 81 -7.87 -3.91 -1.64
N MET A 82 -6.81 -4.63 -2.01
CA MET A 82 -5.54 -4.04 -2.43
C MET A 82 -5.47 -4.13 -3.95
N LEU A 83 -5.41 -2.99 -4.65
CA LEU A 83 -5.47 -2.99 -6.12
C LEU A 83 -4.34 -3.81 -6.77
N GLY A 84 -3.15 -3.82 -6.15
CA GLY A 84 -2.01 -4.59 -6.63
C GLY A 84 -2.14 -6.12 -6.48
N ASP A 85 -3.11 -6.60 -5.70
CA ASP A 85 -3.40 -8.02 -5.53
C ASP A 85 -4.43 -8.53 -6.55
N ILE A 86 -5.01 -7.64 -7.36
CA ILE A 86 -5.98 -8.01 -8.40
C ILE A 86 -5.22 -8.63 -9.57
N GLU A 87 -5.46 -9.91 -9.82
CA GLU A 87 -4.90 -10.56 -11.00
C GLU A 87 -5.52 -9.97 -12.27
N LEU A 88 -4.65 -9.53 -13.17
CA LEU A 88 -5.05 -9.06 -14.49
C LEU A 88 -5.47 -10.26 -15.36
N GLU A 89 -6.54 -10.10 -16.13
CA GLU A 89 -7.03 -11.14 -17.04
C GLU A 89 -6.00 -11.40 -18.17
N GLY A 90 -5.78 -12.68 -18.50
CA GLY A 90 -4.91 -13.10 -19.60
C GLY A 90 -5.71 -13.60 -20.80
N GLY A 91 -5.18 -13.40 -22.02
CA GLY A 91 -5.81 -13.92 -23.24
C GLY A 91 -7.08 -13.18 -23.70
N LYS A 92 -7.42 -12.05 -23.07
CA LYS A 92 -8.47 -11.13 -23.51
C LYS A 92 -7.88 -9.74 -23.72
N THR A 93 -8.44 -9.00 -24.67
CA THR A 93 -8.06 -7.60 -24.88
C THR A 93 -8.64 -6.73 -23.75
N LEU A 94 -8.06 -5.55 -23.52
CA LEU A 94 -8.57 -4.58 -22.56
C LEU A 94 -10.05 -4.27 -22.79
N ILE A 95 -10.45 -4.06 -24.05
CA ILE A 95 -11.85 -3.75 -24.38
C ILE A 95 -12.81 -4.90 -24.02
N ASP A 96 -12.36 -6.15 -24.16
CA ASP A 96 -13.15 -7.34 -23.80
C ASP A 96 -13.24 -7.56 -22.27
N CYS A 97 -12.42 -6.85 -21.48
CA CYS A 97 -12.44 -6.92 -20.02
C CYS A 97 -13.44 -5.94 -19.38
N ILE A 98 -13.98 -4.98 -20.14
CA ILE A 98 -14.93 -4.00 -19.64
C ILE A 98 -16.35 -4.47 -19.94
N GLU A 99 -17.18 -4.52 -18.90
CA GLU A 99 -18.61 -4.81 -19.06
C GLU A 99 -19.34 -3.60 -19.65
N GLY A 100 -20.36 -3.86 -20.47
CA GLY A 100 -21.21 -2.83 -21.08
C GLY A 100 -21.18 -2.87 -22.59
N ASP A 101 -21.69 -1.81 -23.22
CA ASP A 101 -21.62 -1.68 -24.68
C ASP A 101 -20.26 -1.16 -25.15
N PHE A 102 -20.02 -1.22 -26.45
CA PHE A 102 -18.75 -0.80 -27.07
C PHE A 102 -18.38 0.66 -26.76
N PHE A 103 -19.35 1.58 -26.81
CA PHE A 103 -19.09 3.00 -26.59
C PHE A 103 -18.88 3.31 -25.11
N GLU A 104 -19.62 2.64 -24.22
CA GLU A 104 -19.41 2.71 -22.79
C GLU A 104 -18.01 2.24 -22.40
N SER A 105 -17.58 1.10 -22.95
CA SER A 105 -16.28 0.50 -22.70
C SER A 105 -15.14 1.42 -23.13
N LEU A 106 -15.22 1.97 -24.35
CA LEU A 106 -14.24 2.97 -24.83
C LEU A 106 -14.23 4.25 -23.98
N ARG A 107 -15.39 4.69 -23.50
CA ARG A 107 -15.49 5.87 -22.63
C ARG A 107 -14.84 5.63 -21.27
N ILE A 108 -14.98 4.44 -20.70
CA ILE A 108 -14.34 4.05 -19.43
C ILE A 108 -12.82 4.04 -19.60
N LEU A 109 -12.32 3.33 -20.63
CA LEU A 109 -10.88 3.25 -20.91
C LEU A 109 -10.29 4.64 -21.17
N SER A 110 -10.96 5.49 -21.96
CA SER A 110 -10.50 6.85 -22.22
C SER A 110 -10.43 7.71 -20.95
N LYS A 111 -11.40 7.59 -20.03
CA LYS A 111 -11.36 8.29 -18.73
C LYS A 111 -10.21 7.82 -17.83
N ALA A 112 -9.83 6.55 -17.94
CA ALA A 112 -8.69 5.98 -17.22
C ALA A 112 -7.33 6.33 -17.86
N GLY A 113 -7.32 7.00 -19.01
CA GLY A 113 -6.08 7.29 -19.75
C GLY A 113 -5.66 6.20 -20.73
N LEU A 114 -6.46 5.14 -20.88
CA LEU A 114 -6.21 3.96 -21.72
C LEU A 114 -6.95 4.02 -23.07
N GLY A 115 -7.21 5.23 -23.57
CA GLY A 115 -7.98 5.43 -24.80
C GLY A 115 -7.19 5.20 -26.10
N ASP A 116 -5.88 4.97 -26.02
CA ASP A 116 -5.05 4.68 -27.19
C ASP A 116 -5.38 3.29 -27.78
N VAL A 117 -5.42 3.21 -29.11
CA VAL A 117 -5.82 1.97 -29.81
C VAL A 117 -4.92 0.78 -29.48
N PHE A 118 -3.64 1.01 -29.22
CA PHE A 118 -2.71 -0.06 -28.84
C PHE A 118 -2.97 -0.56 -27.43
N CYS A 119 -3.39 0.30 -26.50
CA CYS A 119 -3.85 -0.14 -25.18
C CYS A 119 -5.13 -0.99 -25.33
N VAL A 120 -6.16 -0.40 -25.96
CA VAL A 120 -7.50 -0.99 -26.10
C VAL A 120 -7.46 -2.40 -26.71
N LEU A 121 -6.58 -2.63 -27.70
CA LEU A 121 -6.46 -3.91 -28.41
C LEU A 121 -5.47 -4.90 -27.78
N ASN A 122 -4.74 -4.50 -26.72
CA ASN A 122 -3.74 -5.35 -26.08
C ASN A 122 -4.29 -6.03 -24.82
N GLU A 123 -3.58 -7.04 -24.35
CA GLU A 123 -3.94 -7.73 -23.11
C GLU A 123 -3.50 -6.89 -21.90
N PRO A 124 -4.30 -6.84 -20.82
CA PRO A 124 -3.95 -6.10 -19.60
C PRO A 124 -2.55 -6.43 -19.05
N ARG A 125 -2.14 -7.70 -19.11
CA ARG A 125 -0.83 -8.19 -18.65
C ARG A 125 0.37 -7.70 -19.47
N LYS A 126 0.14 -7.08 -20.62
CA LYS A 126 1.19 -6.60 -21.55
C LYS A 126 1.34 -5.09 -21.55
N LEU A 127 0.58 -4.39 -20.71
CA LEU A 127 0.68 -2.95 -20.52
C LEU A 127 1.85 -2.62 -19.60
N SER A 128 2.28 -1.36 -19.64
CA SER A 128 3.28 -0.85 -18.70
C SER A 128 2.68 -0.65 -17.30
N ASP A 129 3.51 -0.53 -16.26
CA ASP A 129 3.05 -0.30 -14.89
C ASP A 129 2.22 0.99 -14.70
N GLY A 130 2.32 1.94 -15.65
CA GLY A 130 1.57 3.19 -15.62
C GLY A 130 0.23 3.15 -16.36
N GLU A 131 -0.01 2.08 -17.11
CA GLU A 131 -1.23 1.79 -17.88
C GLU A 131 -2.08 0.74 -17.13
#